data_AF-D3LCR0-F1
#
_entry.id   AF-D3LCR0-F1
#
_cell.length_a   1.000
_cell.length_b   1.000
_cell.length_c   1.000
_cell.angle_alpha   90.00
_cell.angle_beta   90.00
_cell.angle_gamma   90.00
#
_symmetry.space_group_name_H-M   'P 1'
#
loop_
_entity.id
_entity.type
_entity.pdbx_description
1 polymer ?
#
loop_
_entity_poly.entity_id
_entity_poly.type
_entity_poly.pdbx_seq_one_letter_code
_entity_poly.pdbx_strand_id
1 'polypeptide(L)'
;MIYFLLLFALLGFVFLPVGIIWLIVAFIRKTKKKLPSIILILGILLIGIGVATTEYNDRVNTIQIYSTKINKVYIAKNIVQKDDWLIEGSTKAPNGAKIAVANLNDDSSAGEITKSPIATTAEVKWPKVENGKFRAYIDISEAMGPNEHEAGQSVSLHIVALTNYNKKITSTIPNKMVSTIENDSSAEKFSLTAKQANYLNSLR
;
A
#
# COMPACT_ATOMS: atom_id res chain seq x y z
N MET A 1 -15.54 1.52 -17.04
CA MET A 1 -16.10 2.81 -16.56
C MET A 1 -15.22 3.99 -16.94
N ILE A 2 -13.91 3.96 -16.70
CA ILE A 2 -13.01 5.10 -16.99
C ILE A 2 -12.91 5.46 -18.49
N TYR A 3 -12.91 4.46 -19.37
CA TYR A 3 -12.89 4.67 -20.83
C TYR A 3 -14.15 5.37 -21.36
N PHE A 4 -15.30 5.12 -20.71
CA PHE A 4 -16.57 5.77 -21.07
C PHE A 4 -16.52 7.27 -20.69
N LEU A 5 -15.89 7.61 -19.57
CA LEU A 5 -15.73 8.99 -19.09
C LEU A 5 -14.70 9.78 -19.93
N LEU A 6 -13.59 9.14 -20.31
CA LEU A 6 -12.60 9.76 -21.20
C LEU A 6 -13.19 10.11 -22.58
N LEU A 7 -14.13 9.31 -23.08
CA LEU A 7 -14.84 9.61 -24.32
C LEU A 7 -15.64 10.92 -24.24
N PHE A 8 -16.31 11.20 -23.12
CA PHE A 8 -17.05 12.45 -22.93
C PHE A 8 -16.13 13.66 -22.79
N ALA A 9 -14.99 13.53 -22.11
CA ALA A 9 -13.99 14.60 -22.02
C ALA A 9 -13.43 14.96 -23.40
N LEU A 10 -13.12 13.95 -24.23
CA LEU A 10 -12.61 14.14 -25.59
C LEU A 10 -13.66 14.79 -26.50
N LEU A 11 -14.92 14.35 -26.41
CA LEU A 11 -16.03 14.99 -27.12
C LEU A 11 -16.20 16.46 -26.71
N GLY A 12 -16.14 16.76 -25.41
CA GLY A 12 -16.19 18.13 -24.88
C GLY A 12 -15.10 19.02 -25.46
N PHE A 13 -13.86 18.51 -25.56
CA PHE A 13 -12.73 19.23 -26.13
C PHE A 13 -12.92 19.56 -27.62
N VAL A 14 -13.66 18.75 -28.37
CA VAL A 14 -13.99 19.01 -29.79
C VAL A 14 -15.13 20.03 -29.93
N PHE A 15 -16.16 19.95 -29.08
CA PHE A 15 -17.32 20.85 -29.18
C PHE A 15 -17.03 22.29 -28.73
N LEU A 16 -16.08 22.49 -27.81
CA LEU A 16 -15.69 23.82 -27.31
C LEU A 16 -15.17 24.76 -28.41
N PRO A 17 -14.12 24.41 -29.19
CA PRO A 17 -13.61 25.29 -30.25
C PRO A 17 -14.64 25.52 -31.36
N VAL A 18 -15.43 24.50 -31.72
CA VAL A 18 -16.50 24.65 -32.72
C VAL A 18 -17.57 25.64 -32.25
N GLY A 19 -17.99 25.54 -30.98
CA GLY A 19 -18.93 26.47 -30.36
C GLY A 19 -18.40 27.91 -30.33
N ILE A 20 -17.13 28.11 -29.95
CA ILE A 20 -16.48 29.42 -29.91
C ILE A 20 -16.41 30.05 -31.31
N ILE A 21 -15.90 29.32 -32.30
CA ILE A 21 -15.79 29.81 -33.69
C ILE A 21 -17.17 30.24 -34.20
N TRP A 22 -18.19 29.42 -33.94
CA TRP A 22 -19.54 29.72 -34.42
C TRP A 22 -20.18 30.90 -33.69
N LEU A 23 -19.89 31.09 -32.41
CA LEU A 23 -20.34 32.25 -31.63
C LEU A 23 -19.70 33.55 -32.15
N ILE A 24 -18.41 33.51 -32.48
CA ILE A 24 -17.70 34.65 -33.11
C ILE A 24 -18.37 35.01 -34.44
N VAL A 25 -18.65 34.02 -35.30
CA VAL A 25 -19.31 34.24 -36.60
C VAL A 25 -20.74 34.78 -36.41
N ALA A 26 -21.51 34.25 -35.46
CA ALA A 26 -22.87 34.70 -35.17
C ALA A 26 -22.90 36.14 -34.63
N PHE A 27 -21.89 36.52 -33.83
CA PHE A 27 -21.72 37.88 -33.33
C PHE A 27 -21.41 38.86 -34.46
N ILE A 28 -20.46 38.51 -35.35
CA ILE A 28 -20.11 39.32 -36.53
C ILE A 28 -21.33 39.49 -37.46
N ARG A 29 -22.11 38.42 -37.65
CA ARG A 29 -23.30 38.44 -38.53
C ARG A 29 -24.55 39.01 -37.86
N LYS A 30 -24.49 39.43 -36.58
CA LYS A 30 -25.63 39.94 -35.77
C LYS A 30 -26.87 39.04 -35.80
N THR A 31 -26.71 37.74 -36.00
CA THR A 31 -27.83 36.80 -36.03
C THR A 31 -28.22 36.36 -34.63
N LYS A 32 -29.44 36.65 -34.18
CA LYS A 32 -29.97 36.22 -32.87
C LYS A 32 -30.34 34.72 -32.85
N LYS A 33 -29.39 33.83 -33.12
CA LYS A 33 -29.63 32.39 -33.00
C LYS A 33 -29.12 31.93 -31.64
N LYS A 34 -29.99 31.32 -30.83
CA LYS A 34 -29.66 30.81 -29.49
C LYS A 34 -28.80 29.53 -29.54
N LEU A 35 -28.68 28.92 -30.72
CA LEU A 35 -28.03 27.63 -30.94
C LEU A 35 -26.51 27.59 -30.61
N PRO A 36 -25.68 28.60 -30.93
CA PRO A 36 -24.25 28.59 -30.61
C PRO A 36 -23.98 28.61 -29.10
N SER A 37 -24.78 29.37 -28.36
CA SER A 37 -24.69 29.43 -26.89
C SER A 37 -25.07 28.09 -26.24
N ILE A 38 -26.04 27.36 -26.80
CA ILE A 38 -26.43 26.03 -26.30
C ILE A 38 -25.30 25.01 -26.48
N ILE A 39 -24.63 25.01 -27.65
CA ILE A 39 -23.51 24.09 -27.93
C ILE A 39 -22.33 24.38 -26.98
N LEU A 40 -22.06 25.65 -26.70
CA LEU A 40 -20.99 26.05 -25.78
C LEU A 40 -21.30 25.64 -24.33
N ILE A 41 -22.54 25.82 -23.87
CA ILE A 41 -22.98 25.37 -22.53
C ILE A 41 -22.87 23.84 -22.44
N LEU A 42 -23.30 23.10 -23.48
CA LEU A 42 -23.23 21.64 -23.50
C LEU A 42 -21.77 21.14 -23.46
N GLY A 43 -20.86 21.79 -24.20
CA GLY A 43 -19.44 21.47 -24.19
C GLY A 43 -18.79 21.68 -22.81
N ILE A 44 -19.11 22.80 -22.14
CA ILE A 44 -18.63 23.07 -20.78
C ILE A 44 -19.18 22.05 -19.77
N LEU A 45 -20.46 21.68 -19.89
CA LEU A 45 -21.09 20.69 -19.00
C LEU A 45 -20.44 19.30 -19.13
N LEU A 46 -20.12 18.89 -20.37
CA LEU A 46 -19.46 17.62 -20.65
C LEU A 46 -18.02 17.57 -20.14
N ILE A 47 -17.27 18.68 -20.25
CA ILE A 47 -15.93 18.81 -19.66
C ILE A 47 -16.02 18.78 -18.13
N GLY A 48 -17.00 19.47 -17.53
CA GLY A 48 -17.22 19.47 -16.09
C GLY A 48 -17.47 18.06 -15.52
N ILE A 49 -18.25 17.24 -16.21
CA ILE A 49 -18.49 15.83 -15.82
C ILE A 49 -17.21 14.98 -15.99
N GLY A 50 -16.44 15.23 -17.06
CA GLY A 50 -15.15 14.56 -17.27
C GLY A 50 -14.11 14.89 -16.18
N VAL A 51 -14.01 16.17 -15.79
CA VAL A 51 -13.05 16.65 -14.77
C VAL A 51 -13.51 16.34 -13.35
N ALA A 52 -14.82 16.33 -13.07
CA ALA A 52 -15.35 15.96 -11.75
C ALA A 52 -15.11 14.49 -11.36
N THR A 53 -14.59 13.66 -12.28
CA THR A 53 -14.28 12.25 -12.03
C THR A 53 -12.79 11.91 -12.08
N THR A 54 -11.89 12.90 -12.26
CA THR A 54 -10.44 12.67 -12.14
C THR A 54 -9.94 12.63 -10.71
N GLU A 55 -10.77 12.96 -9.73
CA GLU A 55 -10.56 12.55 -8.35
C GLU A 55 -11.34 11.26 -8.10
N TYR A 56 -10.72 10.13 -8.43
CA TYR A 56 -10.86 8.98 -7.55
C TYR A 56 -10.21 9.41 -6.22
N ASN A 57 -10.97 10.20 -5.45
CA ASN A 57 -10.74 10.36 -4.04
C ASN A 57 -10.87 8.96 -3.47
N ASP A 58 -9.74 8.28 -3.36
CA ASP A 58 -9.54 7.36 -2.26
C ASP A 58 -10.02 8.15 -1.05
N ARG A 59 -11.23 7.84 -0.58
CA ARG A 59 -11.63 8.13 0.78
C ARG A 59 -10.64 7.35 1.63
N VAL A 60 -9.46 7.91 1.82
CA VAL A 60 -8.47 7.44 2.76
C VAL A 60 -9.16 7.65 4.09
N ASN A 61 -9.86 6.63 4.58
CA ASN A 61 -9.85 6.42 6.02
C ASN A 61 -8.37 6.47 6.39
N THR A 62 -7.92 7.57 6.99
CA THR A 62 -6.51 7.82 7.30
C THR A 62 -5.96 6.56 7.96
N ILE A 63 -5.01 5.90 7.30
CA ILE A 63 -4.37 4.71 7.85
C ILE A 63 -3.69 5.18 9.12
N GLN A 64 -4.12 4.65 10.27
CA GLN A 64 -3.47 4.94 11.53
C GLN A 64 -2.49 3.83 11.83
N ILE A 65 -1.32 4.24 12.29
CA ILE A 65 -0.20 3.36 12.62
C ILE A 65 -0.12 3.34 14.14
N TYR A 66 -0.04 2.14 14.69
CA TYR A 66 0.10 1.91 16.11
C TYR A 66 1.39 1.14 16.36
N SER A 67 2.14 1.60 17.36
CA SER A 67 3.26 0.84 17.90
C SER A 67 2.78 -0.51 18.42
N THR A 68 3.67 -1.48 18.33
CA THR A 68 3.48 -2.80 18.93
C THR A 68 4.55 -3.04 19.99
N LYS A 69 4.26 -3.96 20.90
CA LYS A 69 5.23 -4.49 21.85
C LYS A 69 5.33 -5.98 21.61
N ILE A 70 6.54 -6.46 21.31
CA ILE A 70 6.82 -7.89 21.21
C ILE A 70 7.02 -8.45 22.60
N ASN A 71 6.24 -9.48 22.92
CA ASN A 71 6.28 -10.13 24.21
C ASN A 71 7.12 -11.41 24.16
N LYS A 72 7.03 -12.16 23.05
CA LYS A 72 7.74 -13.42 22.86
C LYS A 72 8.06 -13.66 21.39
N VAL A 73 9.20 -14.29 21.15
CA VAL A 73 9.64 -14.78 19.84
C VAL A 73 9.99 -16.26 19.98
N TYR A 74 9.51 -17.08 19.05
CA TYR A 74 9.74 -18.51 19.01
C TYR A 74 10.20 -18.94 17.62
N ILE A 75 10.72 -20.15 17.54
CA ILE A 75 10.88 -20.85 16.27
C ILE A 75 9.58 -21.58 15.95
N ALA A 76 9.01 -21.28 14.80
CA ALA A 76 7.79 -21.88 14.33
C ALA A 76 7.98 -23.37 14.02
N LYS A 77 6.99 -24.16 14.43
CA LYS A 77 6.98 -25.63 14.29
C LYS A 77 5.89 -26.13 13.36
N ASN A 78 5.07 -25.25 12.79
CA ASN A 78 4.03 -25.64 11.83
C ASN A 78 4.67 -26.07 10.51
N ILE A 79 3.92 -26.81 9.70
CA ILE A 79 4.43 -27.40 8.45
C ILE A 79 4.73 -26.30 7.41
N VAL A 80 3.88 -25.28 7.31
CA VAL A 80 3.99 -24.23 6.29
C VAL A 80 5.12 -23.25 6.61
N GLN A 81 5.14 -22.71 7.83
CA GLN A 81 6.11 -21.70 8.29
C GLN A 81 7.22 -22.35 9.14
N LYS A 82 7.66 -23.55 8.76
CA LYS A 82 8.62 -24.30 9.57
C LYS A 82 9.92 -23.52 9.66
N ASP A 83 10.43 -23.38 10.87
CA ASP A 83 11.68 -22.67 11.16
C ASP A 83 11.64 -21.13 10.94
N ASP A 84 10.48 -20.56 10.63
CA ASP A 84 10.25 -19.10 10.69
C ASP A 84 10.24 -18.58 12.13
N TRP A 85 10.31 -17.25 12.29
CA TRP A 85 10.04 -16.65 13.59
C TRP A 85 8.53 -16.52 13.81
N LEU A 86 8.05 -17.10 14.92
CA LEU A 86 6.71 -16.87 15.44
C LEU A 86 6.78 -15.79 16.51
N ILE A 87 6.11 -14.66 16.29
CA ILE A 87 6.02 -13.58 17.26
C ILE A 87 4.65 -13.55 17.93
N GLU A 88 4.66 -13.25 19.23
CA GLU A 88 3.47 -12.90 20.00
C GLU A 88 3.67 -11.51 20.59
N GLY A 89 2.70 -10.63 20.36
CA GLY A 89 2.79 -9.24 20.77
C GLY A 89 1.47 -8.66 21.23
N SER A 90 1.53 -7.38 21.59
CA SER A 90 0.39 -6.59 22.02
C SER A 90 0.44 -5.19 21.44
N THR A 91 -0.71 -4.54 21.31
CA THR A 91 -0.84 -3.17 20.80
C THR A 91 -2.13 -2.53 21.29
N LYS A 92 -2.20 -1.20 21.22
CA LYS A 92 -3.41 -0.41 21.49
C LYS A 92 -4.32 -0.29 20.27
N ALA A 93 -3.93 -0.80 19.11
CA ALA A 93 -4.76 -0.78 17.91
C ALA A 93 -6.08 -1.56 18.13
N PRO A 94 -7.17 -1.15 17.46
CA PRO A 94 -8.45 -1.84 17.57
C PRO A 94 -8.41 -3.23 16.92
N ASN A 95 -9.39 -4.07 17.28
CA ASN A 95 -9.57 -5.39 16.69
C ASN A 95 -9.68 -5.32 15.16
N GLY A 96 -9.03 -6.26 14.48
CA GLY A 96 -9.00 -6.35 13.02
C GLY A 96 -7.93 -5.48 12.35
N ALA A 97 -7.20 -4.63 13.10
CA ALA A 97 -6.01 -3.95 12.58
C ALA A 97 -5.00 -4.99 12.09
N LYS A 98 -4.35 -4.70 10.95
CA LYS A 98 -3.39 -5.62 10.31
C LYS A 98 -2.00 -5.43 10.89
N ILE A 99 -1.30 -6.52 11.17
CA ILE A 99 0.10 -6.49 11.61
C ILE A 99 1.00 -6.49 10.38
N ALA A 100 1.80 -5.44 10.24
CA ALA A 100 2.83 -5.35 9.22
C ALA A 100 4.21 -5.45 9.89
N VAL A 101 5.11 -6.20 9.23
CA VAL A 101 6.52 -6.27 9.59
C VAL A 101 7.31 -5.82 8.37
N ALA A 102 8.29 -4.95 8.56
CA ALA A 102 9.12 -4.40 7.49
C ALA A 102 10.58 -4.29 7.93
N ASN A 103 11.49 -4.61 7.02
CA ASN A 103 12.90 -4.27 7.16
C ASN A 103 13.11 -2.89 6.49
N LEU A 104 13.29 -1.85 7.30
CA LEU A 104 13.43 -0.47 6.82
C LEU A 104 14.89 -0.02 6.67
N ASN A 105 15.83 -0.80 7.21
CA ASN A 105 17.26 -0.48 7.21
C ASN A 105 18.01 -1.02 5.98
N ASP A 106 17.30 -1.64 5.03
CA ASP A 106 17.96 -2.23 3.87
C ASP A 106 18.26 -1.17 2.80
N ASP A 107 19.53 -0.76 2.76
CA ASP A 107 20.15 0.12 1.76
C ASP A 107 20.70 -0.71 0.56
N SER A 108 20.17 -1.94 0.36
CA SER A 108 20.68 -2.85 -0.65
C SER A 108 20.54 -2.27 -2.07
N SER A 109 21.71 -2.06 -2.69
CA SER A 109 21.92 -1.70 -4.10
C SER A 109 21.45 -2.80 -5.07
N ALA A 110 20.80 -3.85 -4.56
CA ALA A 110 20.14 -4.92 -5.30
C ALA A 110 18.64 -4.68 -5.56
N GLY A 111 18.09 -3.53 -5.15
CA GLY A 111 16.87 -2.99 -5.75
C GLY A 111 15.52 -3.51 -5.25
N GLU A 112 15.49 -4.39 -4.24
CA GLU A 112 14.23 -4.90 -3.67
C GLU A 112 14.21 -4.78 -2.14
N ILE A 113 14.03 -3.55 -1.66
CA ILE A 113 13.55 -3.33 -0.29
C ILE A 113 12.25 -4.12 -0.17
N THR A 114 12.17 -5.06 0.77
CA THR A 114 10.94 -5.78 1.15
C THR A 114 9.96 -4.81 1.82
N LYS A 115 9.42 -3.89 1.02
CA LYS A 115 8.33 -3.00 1.44
C LYS A 115 7.01 -3.77 1.49
N SER A 116 6.97 -5.03 1.06
CA SER A 116 5.82 -5.90 1.31
C SER A 116 5.86 -6.39 2.76
N PRO A 117 4.73 -6.42 3.46
CA PRO A 117 4.66 -6.99 4.81
C PRO A 117 5.08 -8.46 4.80
N ILE A 118 6.20 -8.78 5.46
CA ILE A 118 6.77 -10.14 5.55
C ILE A 118 6.06 -11.03 6.60
N ALA A 119 5.05 -10.47 7.28
CA ALA A 119 4.33 -11.13 8.35
C ALA A 119 3.01 -11.73 7.88
N THR A 120 2.81 -13.01 8.20
CA THR A 120 1.63 -13.80 7.81
C THR A 120 1.03 -14.57 8.99
N THR A 121 -0.19 -15.09 8.80
CA THR A 121 -0.72 -16.19 9.61
C THR A 121 -0.20 -17.53 9.09
N ALA A 122 -0.47 -18.63 9.80
CA ALA A 122 -0.14 -19.98 9.33
C ALA A 122 -0.80 -20.37 7.99
N GLU A 123 -1.84 -19.63 7.56
CA GLU A 123 -2.56 -19.81 6.29
C GLU A 123 -2.15 -18.77 5.24
N VAL A 124 -1.03 -18.04 5.45
CA VAL A 124 -0.52 -17.01 4.53
C VAL A 124 -1.53 -15.87 4.29
N LYS A 125 -2.19 -15.44 5.38
CA LYS A 125 -3.10 -14.28 5.40
C LYS A 125 -2.51 -13.17 6.27
N TRP A 126 -3.11 -11.99 6.20
CA TRP A 126 -2.79 -10.89 7.12
C TRP A 126 -2.97 -11.33 8.59
N PRO A 127 -1.92 -11.24 9.42
CA PRO A 127 -2.11 -11.32 10.87
C PRO A 127 -2.88 -10.08 11.33
N LYS A 128 -3.76 -10.29 12.32
CA LYS A 128 -4.66 -9.24 12.82
C LYS A 128 -4.58 -9.14 14.34
N VAL A 129 -4.92 -7.95 14.83
CA VAL A 129 -5.12 -7.70 16.26
C VAL A 129 -6.45 -8.30 16.70
N GLU A 130 -6.39 -9.08 17.77
CA GLU A 130 -7.54 -9.67 18.46
C GLU A 130 -7.38 -9.43 19.96
N ASN A 131 -8.31 -8.64 20.52
CA ASN A 131 -8.34 -8.27 21.94
C ASN A 131 -7.01 -7.67 22.42
N GLY A 132 -6.46 -6.73 21.65
CA GLY A 132 -5.20 -6.04 21.95
C GLY A 132 -3.94 -6.91 21.82
N LYS A 133 -4.07 -8.14 21.34
CA LYS A 133 -2.96 -9.09 21.13
C LYS A 133 -2.87 -9.48 19.67
N PHE A 134 -1.71 -9.97 19.26
CA PHE A 134 -1.53 -10.54 17.94
C PHE A 134 -0.49 -11.65 17.95
N ARG A 135 -0.56 -12.50 16.92
CA ARG A 135 0.43 -13.50 16.60
C ARG A 135 0.72 -13.42 15.10
N ALA A 136 1.99 -13.51 14.72
CA ALA A 136 2.40 -13.48 13.32
C ALA A 136 3.64 -14.37 13.10
N TYR A 137 3.76 -14.90 11.89
CA TYR A 137 4.95 -15.59 11.40
C TYR A 137 5.72 -14.62 10.52
N ILE A 138 7.02 -14.51 10.72
CA ILE A 138 7.94 -13.72 9.90
C ILE A 138 8.77 -14.71 9.09
N ASP A 139 8.64 -14.64 7.77
CA ASP A 139 9.43 -15.44 6.84
C ASP A 139 10.91 -15.03 6.94
N ILE A 140 11.77 -15.98 7.33
CA ILE A 140 13.20 -15.70 7.54
C ILE A 140 13.95 -15.49 6.22
N SER A 141 13.47 -16.02 5.10
CA SER A 141 14.09 -15.82 3.79
C SER A 141 13.81 -14.41 3.25
N GLU A 142 12.58 -13.92 3.39
CA GLU A 142 12.24 -12.54 3.04
C GLU A 142 12.91 -11.52 3.97
N ALA A 143 13.08 -11.85 5.26
CA ALA A 143 13.70 -10.96 6.23
C ALA A 143 15.22 -10.81 6.03
N MET A 144 15.91 -11.91 5.71
CA MET A 144 17.38 -11.96 5.67
C MET A 144 17.96 -11.77 4.26
N GLY A 145 17.17 -12.00 3.21
CA GLY A 145 17.61 -11.89 1.81
C GLY A 145 18.38 -13.13 1.32
N PRO A 146 18.99 -13.06 0.12
CA PRO A 146 19.54 -14.24 -0.56
C PRO A 146 21.00 -14.59 -0.18
N ASN A 147 21.70 -13.74 0.59
CA ASN A 147 23.16 -13.86 0.85
C ASN A 147 23.51 -14.89 1.90
N GLU A 148 24.74 -15.44 1.92
CA GLU A 148 25.14 -16.44 2.92
C GLU A 148 24.89 -16.02 4.36
N HIS A 149 24.37 -16.97 5.15
CA HIS A 149 23.91 -16.72 6.50
C HIS A 149 24.66 -17.56 7.53
N GLU A 150 24.90 -16.94 8.69
CA GLU A 150 25.55 -17.59 9.83
C GLU A 150 24.67 -17.53 11.08
N ALA A 151 24.91 -18.47 12.00
CA ALA A 151 24.21 -18.48 13.28
C ALA A 151 24.50 -17.18 14.07
N GLY A 152 23.48 -16.58 14.65
CA GLY A 152 23.59 -15.31 15.37
C GLY A 152 23.53 -14.06 14.48
N GLN A 153 23.63 -14.21 13.15
CA GLN A 153 23.36 -13.10 12.22
C GLN A 153 21.96 -12.54 12.51
N SER A 154 21.85 -11.22 12.53
CA SER A 154 20.64 -10.55 12.98
C SER A 154 20.14 -9.52 12.00
N VAL A 155 18.82 -9.31 12.01
CA VAL A 155 18.12 -8.26 11.27
C VAL A 155 17.26 -7.45 12.23
N SER A 156 17.13 -6.15 11.97
CA SER A 156 16.26 -5.25 12.74
C SER A 156 14.98 -4.98 11.94
N LEU A 157 13.83 -5.32 12.52
CA LEU A 157 12.53 -5.25 11.86
C LEU A 157 11.59 -4.31 12.61
N HIS A 158 10.86 -3.49 11.87
CA HIS A 158 9.79 -2.65 12.41
C HIS A 158 8.47 -3.40 12.38
N ILE A 159 7.73 -3.36 13.50
CA ILE A 159 6.48 -4.10 13.67
C ILE A 159 5.38 -3.14 14.11
N VAL A 160 4.36 -2.99 13.28
CA VAL A 160 3.27 -2.02 13.48
C VAL A 160 1.91 -2.63 13.23
N ALA A 161 0.89 -2.07 13.87
CA ALA A 161 -0.51 -2.35 13.56
C ALA A 161 -1.12 -1.22 12.71
N LEU A 162 -1.76 -1.58 11.61
CA LEU A 162 -2.33 -0.67 10.61
C LEU A 162 -3.85 -0.78 10.59
N THR A 163 -4.56 0.31 10.89
CA THR A 163 -6.02 0.38 10.71
C THR A 163 -6.37 0.83 9.29
N ASN A 164 -7.55 0.44 8.80
CA ASN A 164 -8.07 0.84 7.49
C ASN A 164 -7.13 0.50 6.29
N TYR A 165 -6.18 -0.41 6.48
CA TYR A 165 -5.25 -0.83 5.44
C TYR A 165 -5.88 -1.89 4.55
N ASN A 166 -6.40 -1.49 3.39
CA ASN A 166 -7.16 -2.39 2.50
C ASN A 166 -6.33 -3.05 1.39
N LYS A 167 -5.01 -2.84 1.37
CA LYS A 167 -4.15 -3.46 0.36
C LYS A 167 -3.95 -4.96 0.60
N LYS A 168 -3.59 -5.68 -0.48
CA LYS A 168 -3.22 -7.09 -0.45
C LYS A 168 -1.93 -7.26 0.36
N ILE A 169 -1.68 -8.47 0.89
CA ILE A 169 -0.47 -8.76 1.67
C ILE A 169 0.81 -8.66 0.82
N THR A 170 0.69 -8.93 -0.48
CA THR A 170 1.77 -8.77 -1.47
C THR A 170 1.99 -7.32 -1.91
N SER A 171 1.24 -6.36 -1.37
CA SER A 171 1.36 -4.95 -1.75
C SER A 171 2.40 -4.24 -0.91
N THR A 172 3.29 -3.54 -1.60
CA THR A 172 4.25 -2.59 -1.04
C THR A 172 3.57 -1.56 -0.12
N ILE A 173 4.15 -1.39 1.07
CA ILE A 173 3.89 -0.30 2.00
C ILE A 173 4.27 1.01 1.31
N PRO A 174 3.34 1.98 1.19
CA PRO A 174 3.63 3.27 0.58
C PRO A 174 4.82 3.98 1.27
N ASN A 175 5.73 4.56 0.48
CA ASN A 175 6.88 5.32 1.01
C ASN A 175 6.47 6.38 2.05
N LYS A 176 5.32 7.05 1.86
CA LYS A 176 4.80 8.05 2.81
C LYS A 176 4.49 7.49 4.21
N MET A 177 4.35 6.18 4.36
CA MET A 177 4.15 5.53 5.65
C MET A 177 5.47 5.11 6.29
N VAL A 178 6.56 4.97 5.52
CA VAL A 178 7.86 4.49 6.02
C VAL A 178 8.37 5.42 7.13
N SER A 179 8.41 6.73 6.88
CA SER A 179 8.83 7.71 7.87
C SER A 179 7.96 7.72 9.12
N THR A 180 6.64 7.50 8.99
CA THR A 180 5.76 7.37 10.15
C THR A 180 6.03 6.09 10.93
N ILE A 181 6.29 4.97 10.24
CA ILE A 181 6.66 3.69 10.89
C ILE A 181 7.99 3.84 11.65
N GLU A 182 8.99 4.48 11.05
CA GLU A 182 10.29 4.73 11.70
C GLU A 182 10.15 5.58 12.97
N ASN A 183 9.31 6.62 12.93
CA ASN A 183 9.11 7.51 14.07
C ASN A 183 8.25 6.90 15.18
N ASP A 184 7.22 6.12 14.81
CA ASP A 184 6.21 5.64 15.75
C ASP A 184 6.46 4.19 16.21
N SER A 185 7.50 3.51 15.70
CA SER A 185 7.85 2.16 16.12
C SER A 185 9.35 1.99 16.37
N SER A 186 9.69 1.16 17.35
CA SER A 186 11.06 0.74 17.57
C SER A 186 11.37 -0.50 16.75
N ALA A 187 12.57 -0.56 16.19
CA ALA A 187 13.05 -1.76 15.51
C ALA A 187 13.37 -2.86 16.53
N GLU A 188 12.87 -4.06 16.27
CA GLU A 188 13.10 -5.24 17.08
C GLU A 188 14.17 -6.11 16.40
N LYS A 189 15.14 -6.60 17.19
CA LYS A 189 16.25 -7.40 16.67
C LYS A 189 15.90 -8.88 16.68
N PHE A 190 16.02 -9.51 15.52
CA PHE A 190 15.82 -10.94 15.34
C PHE A 190 17.15 -11.59 14.93
N SER A 191 17.50 -12.71 15.57
CA SER A 191 18.75 -13.42 15.30
C SER A 191 18.46 -14.84 14.81
N LEU A 192 19.22 -15.28 13.81
CA LEU A 192 19.15 -16.65 13.31
C LEU A 192 19.72 -17.64 14.32
N THR A 193 19.01 -18.74 14.52
CA THR A 193 19.62 -19.94 15.12
C THR A 193 20.51 -20.66 14.11
N ALA A 194 21.40 -21.54 14.57
CA ALA A 194 22.19 -22.38 13.67
C ALA A 194 21.33 -23.21 12.70
N LYS A 195 20.17 -23.69 13.18
CA LYS A 195 19.23 -24.43 12.34
C LYS A 195 18.66 -23.57 11.21
N GLN A 196 18.26 -22.33 11.51
CA GLN A 196 17.71 -21.41 10.53
C GLN A 196 18.76 -20.97 9.50
N ALA A 197 19.99 -20.66 9.94
CA ALA A 197 21.09 -20.33 9.03
C ALA A 197 21.38 -21.49 8.05
N ASN A 198 21.49 -22.72 8.57
CA ASN A 198 21.68 -23.91 7.74
C ASN A 198 20.53 -24.14 6.75
N TYR A 199 19.29 -23.93 7.19
CA TYR A 199 18.13 -24.03 6.31
C TYR A 199 18.20 -23.01 5.17
N LEU A 200 18.42 -21.72 5.46
CA LEU A 200 18.52 -20.70 4.42
C LEU A 200 19.65 -20.96 3.44
N ASN A 201 20.82 -21.41 3.93
CA ASN A 201 21.94 -21.78 3.06
C ASN A 201 21.64 -23.00 2.17
N SER A 202 20.73 -23.90 2.58
CA SER A 202 20.31 -25.06 1.79
C SER A 202 19.33 -24.75 0.67
N LEU A 203 18.75 -23.54 0.64
CA LEU A 203 17.83 -23.10 -0.41
C LEU A 203 18.54 -22.52 -1.65
N ARG A 204 19.88 -22.49 -1.65
CA ARG A 204 20.71 -21.99 -2.75
C ARG A 204 21.09 -23.04 -3.78
#